data_AF-A0A367QDC0-F1
#
_entry.id   AF-A0A367QDC0-F1
#
_cell.length_a   1.000
_cell.length_b   1.000
_cell.length_c   1.000
_cell.angle_alpha   90.00
_cell.angle_beta   90.00
_cell.angle_gamma   90.00
#
_symmetry.space_group_name_H-M   'P 1'
#
loop_
_entity.id
_entity.type
_entity.pdbx_description
1 polymer ?
#
loop_
_entity_poly.entity_id
_entity_poly.type
_entity_poly.pdbx_seq_one_letter_code
_entity_poly.pdbx_strand_id
1 'polypeptide(L)'
;MQAIAIIELAKKGWVESIPNQTRAWAVLVHQLLALTLQFGGISPERCWGQLSVVPDFSGITHSEFEILIKHMIQTEVQSSIQLETDRALWWTFAGGQVNHTLKYGLQFHHDWKIISDNFKLKIEGDSVGYATLSLAIAQMSTPTFWEAPATQRFILSQLPEYRLSKFQRALPEVYSLEMVSNYLLDIPGVIKFLNLNKLE
;
A
#
# COMPACT_ATOMS: atom_id res chain seq x y z
N MET A 1 10.26 -49.06 24.21
CA MET A 1 10.58 -49.57 22.86
C MET A 1 11.11 -48.50 21.90
N GLN A 2 10.49 -47.31 21.78
CA GLN A 2 10.98 -46.23 20.90
C GLN A 2 12.43 -45.76 21.17
N ALA A 3 12.83 -45.64 22.44
CA ALA A 3 14.18 -45.22 22.81
C ALA A 3 15.27 -46.20 22.31
N ILE A 4 15.01 -47.51 22.35
CA ILE A 4 15.94 -48.53 21.85
C ILE A 4 16.09 -48.42 20.32
N ALA A 5 14.99 -48.15 19.60
CA ALA A 5 15.01 -47.98 18.15
C ALA A 5 15.84 -46.76 17.71
N ILE A 6 15.71 -45.63 18.41
CA ILE A 6 16.50 -44.41 18.12
C ILE A 6 18.00 -44.65 18.35
N ILE A 7 18.37 -45.33 19.43
CA ILE A 7 19.77 -45.66 19.74
C ILE A 7 20.37 -46.59 18.67
N GLU A 8 19.61 -47.57 18.19
CA GLU A 8 20.06 -48.49 17.14
C GLU A 8 20.18 -47.81 15.77
N LEU A 9 19.31 -46.85 15.44
CA LEU A 9 19.44 -46.03 14.23
C LEU A 9 20.68 -45.12 14.31
N ALA A 10 20.91 -44.48 15.45
CA ALA A 10 22.09 -43.64 15.67
C ALA A 10 23.39 -44.44 15.59
N LYS A 11 23.45 -45.65 16.17
CA LYS A 11 24.62 -46.54 16.08
C LYS A 11 24.91 -47.00 14.64
N LYS A 12 23.88 -47.06 13.80
CA LYS A 12 24.00 -47.37 12.36
C LYS A 12 24.33 -46.14 11.50
N GLY A 13 24.50 -44.96 12.11
CA GLY A 13 24.74 -43.71 11.39
C GLY A 13 23.55 -43.28 10.53
N TRP A 14 22.35 -43.82 10.81
CA TRP A 14 21.17 -43.54 10.01
C TRP A 14 20.56 -42.20 10.42
N VAL A 15 20.42 -41.31 9.45
CA VAL A 15 19.68 -40.05 9.54
C VAL A 15 18.70 -40.02 8.39
N GLU A 16 17.49 -39.52 8.65
CA GLU A 16 16.49 -39.32 7.60
C GLU A 16 17.01 -38.34 6.54
N SER A 17 16.80 -38.66 5.26
CA SER A 17 17.17 -37.77 4.18
C SER A 17 16.28 -36.54 4.19
N ILE A 18 16.86 -35.36 4.37
CA ILE A 18 16.13 -34.09 4.28
C ILE A 18 16.22 -33.60 2.83
N PRO A 19 15.08 -33.45 2.13
CA PRO A 19 15.10 -32.91 0.77
C PRO A 19 15.45 -31.40 0.80
N ASN A 20 16.34 -30.97 -0.09
CA ASN A 20 16.62 -29.56 -0.30
C ASN A 20 15.40 -28.89 -0.95
N GLN A 21 14.68 -28.05 -0.19
CA GLN A 21 13.58 -27.26 -0.73
C GLN A 21 14.12 -25.96 -1.34
N THR A 22 14.18 -25.91 -2.66
CA THR A 22 14.66 -24.74 -3.43
C THR A 22 13.53 -23.85 -3.95
N ARG A 23 12.29 -24.18 -3.58
CA ARG A 23 11.06 -23.50 -4.03
C ARG A 23 10.16 -23.15 -2.84
N ALA A 24 10.73 -22.48 -1.85
CA ALA A 24 10.04 -22.10 -0.61
C ALA A 24 9.08 -20.90 -0.79
N TRP A 25 8.01 -21.07 -1.56
CA TRP A 25 7.06 -20.00 -1.94
C TRP A 25 6.45 -19.24 -0.76
N ALA A 26 6.06 -19.94 0.30
CA ALA A 26 5.46 -19.29 1.47
C ALA A 26 6.45 -18.36 2.19
N VAL A 27 7.72 -18.76 2.28
CA VAL A 27 8.78 -17.93 2.85
C VAL A 27 9.07 -16.75 1.94
N LEU A 28 9.08 -16.95 0.62
CA LEU A 28 9.26 -15.86 -0.35
C LEU A 28 8.19 -14.77 -0.21
N VAL A 29 6.91 -15.15 -0.12
CA VAL A 29 5.80 -14.20 0.11
C VAL A 29 5.99 -13.44 1.42
N HIS A 30 6.34 -14.14 2.50
CA HIS A 30 6.59 -13.50 3.78
C HIS A 30 7.73 -12.47 3.71
N GLN A 31 8.82 -12.80 3.03
CA GLN A 31 9.94 -11.88 2.84
C GLN A 31 9.55 -10.66 1.99
N LEU A 32 8.75 -10.85 0.94
CA LEU A 32 8.24 -9.75 0.12
C LEU A 32 7.42 -8.75 0.93
N LEU A 33 6.54 -9.24 1.80
CA LEU A 33 5.76 -8.39 2.71
C LEU A 33 6.64 -7.69 3.73
N ALA A 34 7.62 -8.39 4.32
CA ALA A 34 8.56 -7.81 5.27
C ALA A 34 9.41 -6.69 4.64
N LEU A 35 9.93 -6.90 3.43
CA LEU A 35 10.68 -5.89 2.67
C LEU A 35 9.80 -4.68 2.34
N THR A 36 8.56 -4.92 1.94
CA THR A 36 7.59 -3.86 1.66
C THR A 36 7.32 -3.00 2.90
N LEU A 37 7.13 -3.63 4.06
CA LEU A 37 6.96 -2.93 5.34
C LEU A 37 8.22 -2.18 5.78
N GLN A 38 9.39 -2.80 5.66
CA GLN A 38 10.67 -2.22 6.08
C GLN A 38 11.01 -0.95 5.31
N PHE A 39 10.77 -0.93 3.99
CA PHE A 39 11.15 0.18 3.13
C PHE A 39 10.00 1.13 2.79
N GLY A 40 8.77 0.84 3.24
CA GLY A 40 7.57 1.63 2.91
C GLY A 40 7.19 1.53 1.43
N GLY A 41 7.52 0.39 0.80
CA GLY A 41 7.42 0.15 -0.64
C GLY A 41 8.79 -0.21 -1.25
N ILE A 42 8.80 -1.23 -2.10
CA ILE A 42 10.01 -1.73 -2.77
C ILE A 42 9.65 -2.21 -4.18
N SER A 43 10.52 -1.94 -5.16
CA SER A 43 10.27 -2.38 -6.53
C SER A 43 10.51 -3.89 -6.70
N PRO A 44 9.79 -4.57 -7.61
CA PRO A 44 9.98 -6.00 -7.87
C PRO A 44 11.44 -6.37 -8.20
N GLU A 45 12.15 -5.52 -8.95
CA GLU A 45 13.54 -5.76 -9.34
C GLU A 45 14.48 -5.73 -8.14
N ARG A 46 14.23 -4.81 -7.19
CA ARG A 46 15.03 -4.71 -5.96
C ARG A 46 14.74 -5.89 -5.03
N CYS A 47 13.48 -6.31 -4.92
CA CYS A 47 13.12 -7.55 -4.22
C CYS A 47 13.83 -8.76 -4.81
N TRP A 48 13.78 -8.90 -6.14
CA TRP A 48 14.43 -10.00 -6.83
C TRP A 48 15.95 -10.02 -6.60
N GLY A 49 16.61 -8.87 -6.67
CA GLY A 49 18.05 -8.78 -6.41
C GLY A 49 18.45 -9.20 -4.99
N GLN A 50 17.57 -9.02 -4.00
CA GLN A 50 17.83 -9.42 -2.61
C GLN A 50 17.45 -10.88 -2.32
N LEU A 51 16.42 -11.40 -2.97
CA LEU A 51 15.86 -12.71 -2.67
C LEU A 51 16.47 -13.82 -3.56
N SER A 52 16.82 -13.53 -4.80
CA SER A 52 17.36 -14.54 -5.74
C SER A 52 18.68 -15.18 -5.30
N VAL A 53 19.41 -14.55 -4.37
CA VAL A 53 20.67 -15.08 -3.81
C VAL A 53 20.45 -16.09 -2.68
N VAL A 54 19.22 -16.26 -2.19
CA VAL A 54 18.90 -17.18 -1.09
C VAL A 54 18.79 -18.62 -1.64
N PRO A 55 19.53 -19.61 -1.08
CA PRO A 55 19.51 -20.98 -1.57
C PRO A 55 18.11 -21.61 -1.65
N ASP A 56 17.24 -21.29 -0.68
CA ASP A 56 15.88 -21.82 -0.58
C ASP A 56 14.95 -21.31 -1.71
N PHE A 57 15.39 -20.31 -2.48
CA PHE A 57 14.70 -19.77 -3.65
C PHE A 57 15.42 -20.06 -4.96
N SER A 58 16.53 -20.82 -4.94
CA SER A 58 17.35 -21.06 -6.14
C SER A 58 16.62 -21.82 -7.25
N GLY A 59 15.52 -22.49 -6.93
CA GLY A 59 14.66 -23.20 -7.86
C GLY A 59 13.53 -22.33 -8.41
N ILE A 60 13.42 -21.04 -8.03
CA ILE A 60 12.42 -20.09 -8.49
C ILE A 60 13.01 -19.25 -9.61
N THR A 61 12.29 -19.12 -10.72
CA THR A 61 12.72 -18.27 -11.84
C THR A 61 12.16 -16.86 -11.72
N HIS A 62 12.82 -15.89 -12.37
CA HIS A 62 12.33 -14.51 -12.42
C HIS A 62 10.93 -14.41 -13.03
N SER A 63 10.62 -15.21 -14.05
CA SER A 63 9.29 -15.21 -14.67
C SER A 63 8.20 -15.72 -13.71
N GLU A 64 8.48 -16.76 -12.91
CA GLU A 64 7.54 -17.23 -11.89
C GLU A 64 7.38 -16.21 -10.76
N PHE A 65 8.45 -15.50 -10.39
CA PHE A 65 8.40 -14.39 -9.45
C PHE A 65 7.50 -13.26 -9.94
N GLU A 66 7.63 -12.85 -11.21
CA GLU A 66 6.75 -11.84 -11.81
C GLU A 66 5.28 -12.26 -11.78
N ILE A 67 4.99 -13.55 -12.05
CA ILE A 67 3.63 -14.10 -11.92
C ILE A 67 3.14 -14.01 -10.48
N LEU A 68 3.97 -14.34 -9.49
CA LEU A 68 3.64 -14.24 -8.07
C LEU A 68 3.35 -12.79 -7.68
N ILE A 69 4.22 -11.84 -8.06
CA ILE A 69 4.03 -10.42 -7.74
C ILE A 69 2.72 -9.91 -8.35
N LYS A 70 2.48 -10.22 -9.63
CA LYS A 70 1.23 -9.86 -10.30
C LYS A 70 0.02 -10.44 -9.57
N HIS A 71 0.10 -11.71 -9.17
CA HIS A 71 -0.97 -12.36 -8.42
C HIS A 71 -1.18 -11.73 -7.04
N MET A 72 -0.11 -11.47 -6.28
CA MET A 72 -0.16 -10.80 -4.97
C MET A 72 -0.82 -9.43 -5.10
N ILE A 73 -0.46 -8.63 -6.09
CA ILE A 73 -1.09 -7.33 -6.33
C ILE A 73 -2.59 -7.51 -6.64
N GLN A 74 -2.95 -8.43 -7.52
CA GLN A 74 -4.35 -8.66 -7.89
C GLN A 74 -5.21 -9.18 -6.72
N THR A 75 -4.69 -10.12 -5.94
CA THR A 75 -5.37 -10.68 -4.77
C THR A 75 -5.42 -9.68 -3.62
N GLU A 76 -4.35 -8.90 -3.41
CA GLU A 76 -4.31 -7.90 -2.36
C GLU A 76 -5.19 -6.69 -2.66
N VAL A 77 -5.32 -6.25 -3.93
CA VAL A 77 -6.23 -5.16 -4.33
C VAL A 77 -7.68 -5.46 -3.92
N GLN A 78 -8.11 -6.72 -4.00
CA GLN A 78 -9.45 -7.14 -3.54
C GLN A 78 -9.57 -7.22 -2.01
N SER A 79 -8.45 -7.37 -1.28
CA SER A 79 -8.38 -7.43 0.19
C SER A 79 -7.94 -6.12 0.87
N SER A 80 -7.55 -5.11 0.08
CA SER A 80 -6.98 -3.85 0.57
C SER A 80 -8.00 -3.01 1.32
N ILE A 81 -9.30 -3.23 1.07
CA ILE A 81 -10.40 -2.52 1.70
C ILE A 81 -11.13 -3.48 2.64
N GLN A 82 -10.98 -3.27 3.94
CA GLN A 82 -11.73 -3.96 4.97
C GLN A 82 -12.92 -3.08 5.38
N LEU A 83 -14.14 -3.57 5.17
CA LEU A 83 -15.37 -2.88 5.54
C LEU A 83 -15.94 -3.45 6.83
N GLU A 84 -16.32 -2.56 7.74
CA GLU A 84 -17.18 -2.85 8.89
C GLU A 84 -18.43 -1.96 8.80
N THR A 85 -19.32 -2.01 9.79
CA THR A 85 -20.65 -1.38 9.73
C THR A 85 -20.63 0.14 9.51
N ASP A 86 -19.61 0.84 9.99
CA ASP A 86 -19.50 2.31 9.99
C ASP A 86 -18.10 2.83 9.59
N ARG A 87 -17.25 1.92 9.08
CA ARG A 87 -15.85 2.21 8.80
C ARG A 87 -15.28 1.37 7.67
N ALA A 88 -14.29 1.94 7.00
CA ALA A 88 -13.45 1.26 6.05
C ALA A 88 -11.97 1.47 6.41
N LEU A 89 -11.18 0.40 6.34
CA LEU A 89 -9.73 0.47 6.32
C LEU A 89 -9.26 0.19 4.92
N TRP A 90 -8.61 1.16 4.29
CA TRP A 90 -8.02 1.01 2.97
C TRP A 90 -6.49 1.05 3.06
N TRP A 91 -5.86 -0.10 2.88
CA TRP A 91 -4.41 -0.25 2.81
C TRP A 91 -3.90 0.12 1.42
N THR A 92 -3.18 1.22 1.31
CA THR A 92 -2.71 1.77 0.02
C THR A 92 -1.21 1.66 -0.17
N PHE A 93 -0.43 1.73 0.91
CA PHE A 93 1.05 1.77 0.90
C PHE A 93 1.66 2.79 -0.07
N ALA A 94 0.89 3.83 -0.44
CA ALA A 94 1.28 4.78 -1.50
C ALA A 94 2.10 5.98 -0.98
N GLY A 95 2.41 6.01 0.32
CA GLY A 95 3.15 7.10 0.95
C GLY A 95 2.26 8.28 1.35
N GLY A 96 2.83 9.16 2.18
CA GLY A 96 2.09 10.20 2.90
C GLY A 96 1.40 11.23 2.01
N GLN A 97 2.04 11.70 0.93
CA GLN A 97 1.46 12.71 0.03
C GLN A 97 0.28 12.14 -0.76
N VAL A 98 0.43 10.94 -1.33
CA VAL A 98 -0.67 10.26 -2.04
C VAL A 98 -1.83 10.00 -1.08
N ASN A 99 -1.57 9.50 0.13
CA ASN A 99 -2.61 9.20 1.10
C ASN A 99 -3.30 10.45 1.67
N HIS A 100 -2.58 11.57 1.85
CA HIS A 100 -3.20 12.86 2.20
C HIS A 100 -4.06 13.39 1.06
N THR A 101 -3.62 13.26 -0.18
CA THR A 101 -4.39 13.66 -1.35
C THR A 101 -5.68 12.84 -1.45
N LEU A 102 -5.59 11.52 -1.31
CA LEU A 102 -6.74 10.61 -1.26
C LEU A 102 -7.71 10.99 -0.13
N LYS A 103 -7.20 11.31 1.07
CA LYS A 103 -8.01 11.78 2.18
C LYS A 103 -8.86 12.98 1.75
N TYR A 104 -8.25 14.03 1.21
CA TYR A 104 -9.00 15.23 0.85
C TYR A 104 -9.99 15.00 -0.30
N GLY A 105 -9.63 14.18 -1.29
CA GLY A 105 -10.55 13.79 -2.35
C GLY A 105 -11.75 13.01 -1.84
N LEU A 106 -11.54 12.04 -0.95
CA LEU A 106 -12.61 11.22 -0.35
C LEU A 106 -13.49 12.01 0.63
N GLN A 107 -12.99 13.08 1.24
CA GLN A 107 -13.80 13.96 2.08
C GLN A 107 -14.71 14.88 1.25
N PHE A 108 -14.42 15.08 -0.03
CA PHE A 108 -15.25 15.91 -0.89
C PHE A 108 -16.60 15.24 -1.15
N HIS A 109 -17.70 15.90 -0.78
CA HIS A 109 -19.09 15.38 -0.83
C HIS A 109 -19.42 14.21 0.11
N HIS A 110 -18.55 13.90 1.07
CA HIS A 110 -18.81 12.88 2.07
C HIS A 110 -18.73 13.47 3.48
N ASP A 111 -19.52 12.90 4.39
CA ASP A 111 -19.48 13.17 5.83
C ASP A 111 -18.34 12.43 6.55
N TRP A 112 -17.43 11.82 5.78
CA TRP A 112 -16.43 10.90 6.30
C TRP A 112 -15.33 11.62 7.08
N LYS A 113 -15.07 11.09 8.27
CA LYS A 113 -13.86 11.36 9.02
C LYS A 113 -12.77 10.43 8.51
N ILE A 114 -11.74 11.03 7.91
CA ILE A 114 -10.65 10.27 7.30
C ILE A 114 -9.31 10.61 7.97
N ILE A 115 -8.62 9.57 8.42
CA ILE A 115 -7.27 9.64 8.94
C ILE A 115 -6.36 8.88 7.98
N SER A 116 -5.29 9.53 7.52
CA SER A 116 -4.29 8.93 6.64
C SER A 116 -2.94 8.86 7.34
N ASP A 117 -2.21 7.77 7.11
CA ASP A 117 -0.78 7.64 7.37
C ASP A 117 -0.05 7.25 6.07
N ASN A 118 1.21 6.82 6.14
CA ASN A 118 1.97 6.41 4.95
C ASN A 118 1.50 5.07 4.34
N PHE A 119 0.73 4.28 5.08
CA PHE A 119 0.37 2.90 4.74
C PHE A 119 -1.10 2.72 4.40
N LYS A 120 -1.99 3.54 5.00
CA LYS A 120 -3.44 3.35 4.88
C LYS A 120 -4.26 4.61 5.07
N LEU A 121 -5.54 4.49 4.72
CA LEU A 121 -6.62 5.39 5.10
C LEU A 121 -7.59 4.66 6.02
N LYS A 122 -7.94 5.31 7.13
CA LYS A 122 -9.04 4.93 8.00
C LYS A 122 -10.19 5.90 7.75
N ILE A 123 -11.32 5.37 7.32
CA ILE A 123 -12.51 6.12 6.90
C ILE A 123 -13.63 5.74 7.86
N GLU A 124 -14.23 6.70 8.54
CA GLU A 124 -15.36 6.51 9.46
C GLU A 124 -16.51 7.42 9.04
N GLY A 125 -17.74 6.91 8.99
CA GLY A 125 -18.93 7.70 8.64
C GLY A 125 -20.15 6.83 8.34
N ASP A 126 -21.34 7.41 8.51
CA ASP A 126 -22.61 6.67 8.39
C ASP A 126 -22.88 6.19 6.96
N SER A 127 -22.32 6.89 5.97
CA SER A 127 -22.47 6.58 4.54
C SER A 127 -21.33 5.71 3.97
N VAL A 128 -20.40 5.23 4.81
CA VAL A 128 -19.26 4.42 4.37
C VAL A 128 -19.72 3.02 3.97
N GLY A 129 -19.52 2.66 2.70
CA GLY A 129 -19.83 1.34 2.17
C GLY A 129 -19.07 1.06 0.89
N TYR A 130 -19.09 -0.21 0.44
CA TYR A 130 -18.34 -0.62 -0.75
C TYR A 130 -18.71 0.21 -1.99
N ALA A 131 -20.02 0.41 -2.23
CA ALA A 131 -20.52 1.12 -3.40
C ALA A 131 -20.16 2.61 -3.38
N THR A 132 -20.30 3.28 -2.23
CA THR A 132 -19.99 4.70 -2.09
C THR A 132 -18.48 4.94 -2.21
N LEU A 133 -17.66 4.09 -1.60
CA LEU A 133 -16.21 4.15 -1.70
C LEU A 133 -15.72 3.87 -3.12
N SER A 134 -16.25 2.85 -3.79
CA SER A 134 -15.89 2.53 -5.17
C SER A 134 -16.24 3.66 -6.14
N LEU A 135 -17.40 4.30 -5.94
CA LEU A 135 -17.80 5.46 -6.73
C LEU A 135 -16.86 6.66 -6.53
N ALA A 136 -16.50 6.96 -5.28
CA ALA A 136 -15.57 8.04 -4.95
C ALA A 136 -14.18 7.78 -5.56
N ILE A 137 -13.69 6.54 -5.46
CA ILE A 137 -12.43 6.11 -6.08
C ILE A 137 -12.48 6.30 -7.61
N ALA A 138 -13.58 5.87 -8.24
CA ALA A 138 -13.76 6.02 -9.68
C ALA A 138 -13.76 7.49 -10.11
N GLN A 139 -14.39 8.39 -9.34
CA GLN A 139 -14.37 9.83 -9.62
C GLN A 139 -12.94 10.41 -9.49
N MET A 140 -12.26 10.14 -8.38
CA MET A 140 -10.90 10.64 -8.11
C MET A 140 -9.84 10.13 -9.10
N SER A 141 -10.10 9.01 -9.76
CA SER A 141 -9.18 8.48 -10.78
C SER A 141 -9.13 9.32 -12.07
N THR A 142 -10.00 10.33 -12.20
CA THR A 142 -10.10 11.21 -13.36
C THR A 142 -9.51 12.59 -13.06
N PRO A 143 -8.77 13.22 -13.99
CA PRO A 143 -8.26 14.59 -13.81
C PRO A 143 -9.36 15.63 -13.59
N THR A 144 -10.50 15.44 -14.26
CA THR A 144 -11.65 16.36 -14.23
C THR A 144 -12.22 16.55 -12.83
N PHE A 145 -12.14 15.52 -11.96
CA PHE A 145 -12.54 15.64 -10.57
C PHE A 145 -11.69 16.68 -9.82
N TRP A 146 -10.37 16.67 -10.02
CA TRP A 146 -9.41 17.53 -9.32
C TRP A 146 -9.33 18.95 -9.91
N GLU A 147 -9.58 19.08 -11.22
CA GLU A 147 -9.61 20.36 -11.92
C GLU A 147 -10.90 21.15 -11.66
N ALA A 148 -11.95 20.49 -11.15
CA ALA A 148 -13.22 21.15 -10.85
C ALA A 148 -13.04 22.25 -9.77
N PRO A 149 -13.50 23.50 -10.01
CA PRO A 149 -13.34 24.60 -9.05
C PRO A 149 -13.94 24.33 -7.67
N ALA A 150 -15.00 23.51 -7.60
CA ALA A 150 -15.62 23.12 -6.34
C ALA A 150 -14.68 22.25 -5.49
N THR A 151 -14.07 21.23 -6.10
CA THR A 151 -13.10 20.33 -5.47
C THR A 151 -11.88 21.11 -4.99
N GLN A 152 -11.30 21.96 -5.84
CA GLN A 152 -10.13 22.78 -5.48
C GLN A 152 -10.41 23.68 -4.28
N ARG A 153 -11.55 24.40 -4.29
CA ARG A 153 -11.95 25.26 -3.16
C ARG A 153 -12.15 24.47 -1.88
N PHE A 154 -12.76 23.29 -1.97
CA PHE A 154 -12.94 22.42 -0.81
C PHE A 154 -11.59 21.99 -0.23
N ILE A 155 -10.70 21.43 -1.06
CA ILE A 155 -9.39 20.95 -0.60
C ILE A 155 -8.62 22.08 0.08
N LEU A 156 -8.54 23.26 -0.56
CA LEU A 156 -7.86 24.43 0.01
C LEU A 156 -8.44 24.86 1.35
N SER A 157 -9.76 24.76 1.55
CA SER A 157 -10.41 25.08 2.83
C SER A 157 -10.09 24.08 3.95
N GLN A 158 -9.66 22.87 3.61
CA GLN A 158 -9.34 21.79 4.55
C GLN A 158 -7.83 21.65 4.82
N LEU A 159 -6.98 22.38 4.08
CA LEU A 159 -5.54 22.35 4.31
C LEU A 159 -5.22 22.95 5.69
N PRO A 160 -4.42 22.27 6.52
CA PRO A 160 -3.99 22.84 7.79
C PRO A 160 -3.13 24.08 7.55
N GLU A 161 -3.11 25.00 8.52
CA GLU A 161 -2.12 26.08 8.59
C GLU A 161 -0.73 25.51 8.94
N TYR A 162 -0.19 24.69 8.04
CA TYR A 162 1.06 23.97 8.25
C TYR A 162 2.24 24.88 7.96
N ARG A 163 3.10 25.03 8.97
CA ARG A 163 4.27 25.89 8.88
C ARG A 163 5.50 25.09 8.47
N LEU A 164 5.66 24.90 7.17
CA LEU A 164 6.85 24.34 6.53
C LEU A 164 8.10 25.22 6.69
N SER A 165 7.93 26.54 6.82
CA SER A 165 9.04 27.49 6.91
C SER A 165 8.78 28.62 7.90
N LYS A 166 9.84 29.07 8.58
CA LYS A 166 9.77 30.26 9.43
C LYS A 166 9.41 31.52 8.63
N PHE A 167 9.71 31.56 7.34
CA PHE A 167 9.46 32.70 6.45
C PHE A 167 8.05 32.76 5.87
N GLN A 168 7.21 31.73 6.04
CA GLN A 168 5.81 31.77 5.56
C GLN A 168 5.02 32.94 6.14
N ARG A 169 5.38 33.45 7.33
CA ARG A 169 4.75 34.64 7.93
C ARG A 169 4.95 35.91 7.10
N ALA A 170 5.97 35.95 6.25
CA ALA A 170 6.26 37.08 5.38
C ALA A 170 5.62 36.90 3.98
N LEU A 171 5.03 35.73 3.69
CA LEU A 171 4.39 35.46 2.41
C LEU A 171 2.92 35.89 2.44
N PRO A 172 2.41 36.48 1.34
CA PRO A 172 0.98 36.52 1.06
C PRO A 172 0.34 35.14 1.19
N GLU A 173 -0.91 35.10 1.65
CA GLU A 173 -1.68 33.87 1.90
C GLU A 173 -1.70 32.92 0.69
N VAL A 174 -1.86 33.47 -0.52
CA VAL A 174 -1.88 32.71 -1.78
C VAL A 174 -0.62 31.86 -1.99
N TYR A 175 0.57 32.40 -1.69
CA TYR A 175 1.83 31.66 -1.86
C TYR A 175 2.10 30.70 -0.71
N SER A 176 1.62 31.02 0.50
CA SER A 176 1.69 30.07 1.61
C SER A 176 0.82 28.84 1.35
N LEU A 177 -0.40 29.05 0.84
CA LEU A 177 -1.31 27.99 0.42
C LEU A 177 -0.74 27.16 -0.72
N GLU A 178 -0.14 27.79 -1.74
CA GLU A 178 0.57 27.10 -2.82
C GLU A 178 1.66 26.18 -2.27
N MET A 179 2.49 26.68 -1.34
CA MET A 179 3.58 25.92 -0.76
C MET A 179 3.09 24.72 0.07
N VAL A 180 2.02 24.89 0.84
CA VAL A 180 1.39 23.81 1.62
C VAL A 180 0.74 22.78 0.70
N SER A 181 0.04 23.23 -0.35
CA SER A 181 -0.58 22.37 -1.37
C SER A 181 0.46 21.51 -2.08
N ASN A 182 1.55 22.11 -2.57
CA ASN A 182 2.62 21.39 -3.27
C ASN A 182 3.38 20.40 -2.38
N TYR A 183 3.34 20.59 -1.06
CA TYR A 183 3.98 19.68 -0.11
C TYR A 183 3.07 18.53 0.32
N LEU A 184 1.77 18.80 0.51
CA LEU A 184 0.82 17.81 1.02
C LEU A 184 0.10 17.02 -0.07
N LEU A 185 -0.01 17.58 -1.29
CA LEU A 185 -0.82 17.02 -2.36
C LEU A 185 0.03 16.50 -3.52
N ASP A 186 -0.29 15.30 -3.99
CA ASP A 186 0.24 14.65 -5.18
C ASP A 186 -0.91 14.10 -6.04
N ILE A 187 -1.61 15.02 -6.71
CA ILE A 187 -2.75 14.68 -7.58
C ILE A 187 -2.32 13.77 -8.76
N PRO A 188 -1.22 14.05 -9.48
CA PRO A 188 -0.75 13.14 -10.53
C PRO A 188 -0.43 11.74 -10.01
N GLY A 189 0.19 11.64 -8.82
CA GLY A 189 0.49 10.38 -8.15
C GLY A 189 -0.77 9.61 -7.77
N VAL A 190 -1.81 10.27 -7.24
CA VAL A 190 -3.12 9.64 -6.98
C VAL A 190 -3.74 9.10 -8.24
N ILE A 191 -3.84 9.89 -9.31
CA ILE A 191 -4.46 9.46 -10.57
C ILE A 191 -3.72 8.22 -11.12
N LYS A 192 -2.38 8.24 -11.10
CA LYS A 192 -1.56 7.10 -11.50
C LYS A 192 -1.82 5.88 -10.62
N PHE A 193 -1.80 6.05 -9.29
CA PHE A 193 -2.04 4.98 -8.32
C PHE A 193 -3.43 4.34 -8.49
N LEU A 194 -4.47 5.15 -8.64
CA LEU A 194 -5.84 4.65 -8.80
C LEU A 194 -6.02 3.93 -10.14
N ASN A 195 -5.43 4.43 -11.23
CA ASN A 195 -5.55 3.78 -12.53
C ASN A 195 -4.70 2.51 -12.65
N LEU A 196 -3.57 2.40 -11.94
CA LEU A 196 -2.82 1.14 -11.83
C LEU A 196 -3.60 0.03 -11.10
N ASN A 197 -4.46 0.42 -10.16
CA ASN A 197 -5.25 -0.49 -9.34
C ASN A 197 -6.70 -0.65 -9.83
N LYS A 198 -7.07 -0.06 -10.97
CA LYS A 198 -8.31 -0.39 -11.68
C LYS A 198 -8.13 -1.72 -12.38
N LEU A 199 -8.77 -2.76 -11.85
CA LEU A 199 -8.98 -4.00 -12.59
C LEU A 199 -9.92 -3.70 -13.77
N GLU A 200 -9.50 -4.05 -14.99
CA GLU A 200 -10.44 -4.39 -16.06
C GLU A 200 -11.17 -5.70 -15.73
#